data_AF-R6BQP0-F1
#
_entry.id   AF-R6BQP0-F1
#
_cell.length_a   1.000
_cell.length_b   1.000
_cell.length_c   1.000
_cell.angle_alpha   90.00
_cell.angle_beta   90.00
_cell.angle_gamma   90.00
#
_symmetry.space_group_name_H-M   'P 1'
#
loop_
_entity.id
_entity.type
_entity.pdbx_description
1 polymer ?
#
loop_
_entity_poly.entity_id
_entity_poly.type
_entity_poly.pdbx_seq_one_letter_code
_entity_poly.pdbx_strand_id
1 'polypeptide(L)'
;MVENPFDEVSGQEQSPDFESMFGAIYENDQIGGFAAKDFIFVIRQNYVYFLRVFKILAQRVKAKVFNWSAFFFGFLYFFYRKMYKIGALLFGFYILSNVPALVLSFHMLEQTLADPMLMSSLQFDLTGLGGWQIAAQLLMYVRFGVSIYCGFTANRHYYNHCRQKISQLKAASTGGSPNEYYQTLSSVGGASPLPPLLAIAAVIALTLCASIVMALLLGVQ
;
A
#
# COMPACT_ATOMS: atom_id res chain seq x y z
N MET A 1 -41.24 -45.48 -6.08
CA MET A 1 -41.02 -44.03 -6.25
C MET A 1 -39.82 -43.69 -5.40
N VAL A 2 -38.71 -43.28 -6.00
CA VAL A 2 -37.52 -42.86 -5.25
C VAL A 2 -37.73 -41.39 -4.93
N GLU A 3 -37.90 -41.09 -3.66
CA GLU A 3 -38.12 -39.73 -3.15
C GLU A 3 -36.82 -38.93 -3.36
N ASN A 4 -36.96 -37.76 -3.96
CA ASN A 4 -35.84 -36.91 -4.35
C ASN A 4 -35.24 -36.26 -3.08
N PRO A 5 -33.97 -36.55 -2.73
CA PRO A 5 -33.36 -36.08 -1.48
C PRO A 5 -33.08 -34.57 -1.45
N PHE A 6 -33.49 -33.83 -2.49
CA PHE A 6 -33.33 -32.39 -2.60
C PHE A 6 -34.61 -31.59 -2.28
N ASP A 7 -35.72 -32.25 -1.97
CA ASP A 7 -37.01 -31.56 -1.78
C ASP A 7 -37.19 -30.96 -0.37
N GLU A 8 -36.24 -31.18 0.57
CA GLU A 8 -36.27 -30.56 1.90
C GLU A 8 -34.95 -29.90 2.27
N VAL A 9 -34.77 -28.64 1.84
CA VAL A 9 -33.94 -27.68 2.60
C VAL A 9 -34.67 -26.35 2.69
N SER A 10 -35.75 -26.34 3.47
CA SER A 10 -36.34 -25.11 4.01
C SER A 10 -35.44 -24.61 5.15
N GLY A 11 -34.91 -23.39 4.99
CA GLY A 11 -34.24 -22.67 6.09
C GLY A 11 -32.75 -22.42 5.95
N GLN A 12 -32.22 -22.19 4.74
CA GLN A 12 -30.89 -21.59 4.64
C GLN A 12 -30.96 -20.11 5.02
N GLU A 13 -30.33 -19.76 6.14
CA GLU A 13 -29.87 -18.39 6.41
C GLU A 13 -29.25 -17.87 5.12
N GLN A 14 -29.85 -16.82 4.57
CA GLN A 14 -29.45 -16.20 3.31
C GLN A 14 -28.01 -15.69 3.46
N SER A 15 -27.04 -16.52 3.10
CA SER A 15 -25.71 -16.04 2.76
C SER A 15 -25.90 -14.97 1.69
N PRO A 16 -25.28 -13.77 1.81
CA PRO A 16 -25.46 -12.73 0.80
C PRO A 16 -25.16 -13.36 -0.56
N ASP A 17 -26.21 -13.42 -1.38
CA ASP A 17 -26.23 -14.14 -2.64
C ASP A 17 -25.01 -13.74 -3.46
N PHE A 18 -24.25 -14.72 -3.94
CA PHE A 18 -23.02 -14.46 -4.70
C PHE A 18 -23.32 -13.57 -5.91
N GLU A 19 -24.49 -13.74 -6.52
CA GLU A 19 -24.97 -12.92 -7.63
C GLU A 19 -25.13 -11.44 -7.21
N SER A 20 -25.64 -11.19 -6.00
CA SER A 20 -25.73 -9.83 -5.42
C SER A 20 -24.38 -9.13 -5.24
N MET A 21 -23.27 -9.88 -5.09
CA MET A 21 -21.93 -9.29 -4.94
C MET A 21 -21.36 -8.75 -6.26
N PHE A 22 -21.78 -9.33 -7.38
CA PHE A 22 -21.34 -8.94 -8.73
C PHE A 22 -22.40 -8.14 -9.50
N GLY A 23 -23.59 -7.99 -8.95
CA GLY A 23 -24.64 -7.13 -9.49
C GLY A 23 -24.22 -5.66 -9.63
N ALA A 24 -24.94 -4.94 -10.49
CA ALA A 24 -24.73 -3.51 -10.68
C ALA A 24 -24.84 -2.75 -9.34
N ILE A 25 -23.96 -1.76 -9.15
CA ILE A 25 -23.98 -0.87 -7.98
C ILE A 25 -24.47 0.49 -8.45
N TYR A 26 -25.62 0.91 -7.95
CA TYR A 26 -26.24 2.20 -8.26
C TYR A 26 -25.84 3.27 -7.23
N GLU A 27 -25.95 4.55 -7.60
CA GLU A 27 -25.51 5.68 -6.75
C GLU A 27 -26.13 5.69 -5.35
N ASN A 28 -27.39 5.25 -5.24
CA ASN A 28 -28.16 5.28 -4.01
C ASN A 28 -27.97 4.02 -3.15
N ASP A 29 -27.25 3.01 -3.66
CA ASP A 29 -26.98 1.78 -2.91
C ASP A 29 -26.15 2.08 -1.66
N GLN A 30 -26.39 1.33 -0.58
CA GLN A 30 -25.67 1.50 0.67
C GLN A 30 -24.48 0.52 0.77
N ILE A 31 -23.29 1.04 1.06
CA ILE A 31 -22.07 0.27 1.30
C ILE A 31 -21.55 0.58 2.70
N GLY A 32 -21.84 -0.32 3.65
CA GLY A 32 -21.42 -0.14 5.05
C GLY A 32 -21.97 1.12 5.72
N GLY A 33 -23.23 1.46 5.42
CA GLY A 33 -23.98 2.58 5.98
C GLY A 33 -23.77 3.94 5.28
N PHE A 34 -23.07 3.97 4.14
CA PHE A 34 -22.90 5.18 3.33
C PHE A 34 -23.35 4.93 1.89
N ALA A 35 -23.85 5.98 1.22
CA ALA A 35 -24.30 5.88 -0.17
C ALA A 35 -23.10 5.61 -1.10
N ALA A 36 -23.29 4.79 -2.13
CA ALA A 36 -22.27 4.51 -3.14
C ALA A 36 -21.78 5.79 -3.82
N LYS A 37 -22.69 6.77 -4.01
CA LYS A 37 -22.36 8.12 -4.50
C LYS A 37 -21.26 8.80 -3.69
N ASP A 38 -21.29 8.71 -2.36
CA ASP A 38 -20.24 9.29 -1.50
C ASP A 38 -18.87 8.67 -1.85
N PHE A 39 -18.83 7.34 -2.02
CA PHE A 39 -17.61 6.64 -2.39
C PHE A 39 -17.13 7.00 -3.80
N ILE A 40 -18.03 7.17 -4.78
CA ILE A 40 -17.66 7.58 -6.15
C ILE A 40 -16.87 8.90 -6.11
N PHE A 41 -17.39 9.90 -5.39
CA PHE A 41 -16.74 11.20 -5.28
C PHE A 41 -15.45 11.16 -4.46
N VAL A 42 -15.35 10.35 -3.39
CA VAL A 42 -14.09 10.19 -2.64
C VAL A 42 -13.03 9.43 -3.43
N ILE A 43 -13.39 8.37 -4.16
CA ILE A 43 -12.40 7.49 -4.80
C ILE A 43 -11.90 8.09 -6.11
N ARG A 44 -12.82 8.68 -6.89
CA ARG A 44 -12.61 9.19 -8.24
C ARG A 44 -12.04 8.16 -9.21
N GLN A 45 -10.71 8.02 -9.29
CA GLN A 45 -10.11 7.15 -10.31
C GLN A 45 -10.33 5.67 -9.95
N ASN A 46 -10.84 4.91 -10.92
CA ASN A 46 -11.14 3.49 -10.80
C ASN A 46 -12.18 3.17 -9.71
N TYR A 47 -13.17 4.06 -9.52
CA TYR A 47 -14.22 3.87 -8.51
C TYR A 47 -14.99 2.57 -8.69
N VAL A 48 -15.25 2.13 -9.93
CA VAL A 48 -16.01 0.90 -10.22
C VAL A 48 -15.38 -0.33 -9.56
N TYR A 49 -14.05 -0.49 -9.68
CA TYR A 49 -13.32 -1.56 -9.00
C TYR A 49 -13.50 -1.46 -7.48
N PHE A 50 -13.23 -0.28 -6.91
CA PHE A 50 -13.26 -0.10 -5.46
C PHE A 50 -14.66 -0.23 -4.87
N LEU A 51 -15.73 0.17 -5.57
CA LEU A 51 -17.10 -0.04 -5.12
C LEU A 51 -17.41 -1.53 -4.93
N ARG A 52 -17.02 -2.38 -5.90
CA ARG A 52 -17.19 -3.83 -5.78
C ARG A 52 -16.41 -4.40 -4.60
N VAL A 53 -15.14 -4.01 -4.48
CA VAL A 53 -14.28 -4.44 -3.37
C VAL A 53 -14.85 -3.98 -2.02
N PHE A 54 -15.30 -2.73 -1.93
CA PHE A 54 -15.87 -2.16 -0.71
C PHE A 54 -17.19 -2.82 -0.33
N LYS A 55 -18.03 -3.18 -1.30
CA LYS A 55 -19.25 -3.98 -1.08
C LYS A 55 -18.91 -5.33 -0.44
N ILE A 56 -17.94 -6.06 -1.00
CA ILE A 56 -17.46 -7.34 -0.44
C ILE A 56 -16.92 -7.14 0.99
N LEU A 57 -16.09 -6.12 1.21
CA LEU A 57 -15.49 -5.83 2.53
C LEU A 57 -16.52 -5.36 3.57
N ALA A 58 -17.60 -4.70 3.13
CA ALA A 58 -18.69 -4.28 4.00
C ALA A 58 -19.56 -5.46 4.43
N GLN A 59 -19.83 -6.40 3.53
CA GLN A 59 -20.66 -7.58 3.79
C GLN A 59 -19.90 -8.67 4.58
N ARG A 60 -18.58 -8.79 4.37
CA ARG A 60 -17.75 -9.84 5.00
C ARG A 60 -16.55 -9.24 5.71
N VAL A 61 -16.61 -9.20 7.05
CA VAL A 61 -15.55 -8.64 7.90
C VAL A 61 -14.19 -9.30 7.66
N LYS A 62 -14.15 -10.61 7.38
CA LYS A 62 -12.91 -11.38 7.14
C LYS A 62 -12.49 -11.45 5.66
N ALA A 63 -13.25 -10.87 4.73
CA ALA A 63 -12.89 -10.94 3.32
C ALA A 63 -11.57 -10.21 3.04
N LYS A 64 -10.76 -10.81 2.18
CA LYS A 64 -9.51 -10.23 1.66
C LYS A 64 -9.57 -10.27 0.15
N VAL A 65 -9.44 -9.10 -0.47
CA VAL A 65 -9.28 -8.97 -1.92
C VAL A 65 -7.89 -8.45 -2.19
N PHE A 66 -7.09 -9.25 -2.88
CA PHE A 66 -5.69 -8.92 -3.15
C PHE A 66 -5.57 -7.69 -4.04
N ASN A 67 -4.63 -6.81 -3.72
CA ASN A 67 -4.33 -5.59 -4.43
C ASN A 67 -2.92 -5.65 -5.02
N TRP A 68 -2.84 -5.92 -6.33
CA TRP A 68 -1.58 -6.01 -7.06
C TRP A 68 -0.77 -4.72 -7.02
N SER A 69 -1.41 -3.56 -7.12
CA SER A 69 -0.70 -2.28 -7.07
C SER A 69 -0.04 -2.06 -5.71
N ALA A 70 -0.72 -2.38 -4.61
CA ALA A 70 -0.14 -2.23 -3.28
C ALA A 70 0.98 -3.24 -2.99
N PHE A 71 0.89 -4.44 -3.58
CA PHE A 71 1.95 -5.44 -3.51
C PHE A 71 3.24 -4.92 -4.16
N PHE A 72 3.19 -4.51 -5.44
CA PHE A 72 4.39 -4.07 -6.15
C PHE A 72 4.92 -2.70 -5.70
N PHE A 73 4.03 -1.77 -5.36
CA PHE A 73 4.42 -0.38 -5.09
C PHE A 73 4.48 -0.01 -3.61
N GLY A 74 4.03 -0.87 -2.68
CA GLY A 74 4.17 -0.68 -1.24
C GLY A 74 3.76 0.72 -0.78
N PHE A 75 4.66 1.43 -0.09
CA PHE A 75 4.42 2.78 0.42
C PHE A 75 4.01 3.80 -0.66
N LEU A 76 4.50 3.65 -1.91
CA LEU A 76 4.14 4.54 -3.03
C LEU A 76 2.65 4.44 -3.35
N TYR A 77 2.06 3.24 -3.27
CA TYR A 77 0.62 3.05 -3.45
C TYR A 77 -0.18 3.79 -2.36
N PHE A 78 0.24 3.70 -1.10
CA PHE A 78 -0.44 4.38 0.01
C PHE A 78 -0.34 5.90 -0.13
N PHE A 79 0.81 6.44 -0.55
CA PHE A 79 0.96 7.86 -0.87
C PHE A 79 0.09 8.29 -2.06
N TYR A 80 0.06 7.49 -3.12
CA TYR A 80 -0.78 7.75 -4.30
C TYR A 80 -2.26 7.88 -3.91
N ARG A 81 -2.77 7.01 -3.04
CA ARG A 81 -4.16 7.02 -2.52
C ARG A 81 -4.37 7.96 -1.31
N LYS A 82 -3.42 8.86 -1.03
CA LYS A 82 -3.47 9.85 0.07
C LYS A 82 -3.59 9.26 1.47
N MET A 83 -3.18 8.00 1.67
CA MET A 83 -3.09 7.33 2.96
C MET A 83 -1.73 7.60 3.62
N TYR A 84 -1.44 8.87 3.89
CA TYR A 84 -0.09 9.34 4.26
C TYR A 84 0.46 8.74 5.55
N LYS A 85 -0.38 8.43 6.53
CA LYS A 85 0.07 7.82 7.81
C LYS A 85 0.70 6.45 7.60
N ILE A 86 0.01 5.56 6.89
CA ILE A 86 0.50 4.21 6.58
C ILE A 86 1.66 4.29 5.60
N GLY A 87 1.55 5.15 4.58
CA GLY A 87 2.64 5.38 3.62
C GLY A 87 3.93 5.83 4.30
N ALA A 88 3.86 6.79 5.24
CA ALA A 88 5.03 7.29 5.95
C ALA A 88 5.68 6.24 6.85
N LEU A 89 4.88 5.41 7.53
CA LEU A 89 5.39 4.30 8.34
C LEU A 89 6.15 3.29 7.46
N LEU A 90 5.54 2.86 6.35
CA LEU A 90 6.15 1.92 5.42
C LEU A 90 7.39 2.52 4.74
N PHE A 91 7.37 3.82 4.44
CA PHE A 91 8.51 4.54 3.88
C PHE A 91 9.67 4.61 4.88
N GLY A 92 9.41 4.96 6.14
CA GLY A 92 10.43 4.97 7.19
C GLY A 92 11.03 3.58 7.43
N PHE A 93 10.18 2.55 7.47
CA PHE A 93 10.65 1.15 7.52
C PHE A 93 11.55 0.81 6.32
N TYR A 94 11.15 1.21 5.10
CA TYR A 94 11.96 0.99 3.90
C TYR A 94 13.35 1.62 4.05
N ILE A 95 13.45 2.90 4.44
CA ILE A 95 14.74 3.57 4.64
C ILE A 95 15.59 2.86 5.70
N LEU A 96 15.04 2.60 6.89
CA LEU A 96 15.77 1.98 8.00
C LEU A 96 16.24 0.56 7.67
N SER A 97 15.41 -0.20 6.95
CA SER A 97 15.75 -1.58 6.56
C SER A 97 16.90 -1.69 5.54
N ASN A 98 17.29 -0.58 4.91
CA ASN A 98 18.43 -0.54 3.98
C ASN A 98 19.77 -0.22 4.67
N VAL A 99 19.77 0.13 5.97
CA VAL A 99 21.01 0.50 6.69
C VAL A 99 22.07 -0.62 6.65
N PRO A 100 21.75 -1.91 6.90
CA PRO A 100 22.75 -2.97 6.78
C PRO A 100 23.37 -3.10 5.38
N ALA A 101 22.54 -2.95 4.33
CA ALA A 101 23.03 -2.99 2.96
C ALA A 101 23.98 -1.81 2.67
N LEU A 102 23.67 -0.62 3.20
CA LEU A 102 24.52 0.57 3.05
C LEU A 102 25.90 0.37 3.71
N VAL A 103 25.95 -0.21 4.92
CA VAL A 103 27.21 -0.52 5.61
C VAL A 103 28.06 -1.49 4.79
N LEU A 104 27.45 -2.55 4.26
CA LEU A 104 28.15 -3.51 3.40
C LEU A 104 28.65 -2.85 2.11
N SER A 105 27.82 -2.01 1.47
CA SER A 105 28.21 -1.28 0.26
C SER A 105 29.41 -0.36 0.47
N PHE A 106 29.54 0.26 1.66
CA PHE A 106 30.71 1.06 1.99
C PHE A 106 32.02 0.24 1.97
N HIS A 107 32.03 -0.91 2.65
CA HIS A 107 33.20 -1.80 2.66
C HIS A 107 33.52 -2.40 1.29
N MET A 108 32.50 -2.76 0.51
CA MET A 108 32.70 -3.23 -0.86
C MET A 108 33.32 -2.15 -1.75
N LEU A 109 32.91 -0.89 -1.57
CA LEU A 109 33.47 0.24 -2.30
C LEU A 109 34.95 0.48 -1.93
N GLU A 110 35.26 0.48 -0.63
CA GLU A 110 36.63 0.62 -0.11
C GLU A 110 37.58 -0.43 -0.74
N GLN A 111 37.18 -1.70 -0.75
CA GLN A 111 37.96 -2.78 -1.36
C GLN A 111 38.09 -2.62 -2.87
N THR A 112 37.03 -2.18 -3.55
CA THR A 112 37.06 -1.95 -5.01
C THR A 112 38.04 -0.83 -5.39
N LEU A 113 38.19 0.19 -4.54
CA LEU A 113 39.17 1.25 -4.78
C LEU A 113 40.61 0.75 -4.62
N ALA A 114 40.85 -0.17 -3.69
CA ALA A 114 42.17 -0.79 -3.49
C ALA A 114 42.50 -1.82 -4.59
N ASP A 115 41.52 -2.62 -5.01
CA ASP A 115 41.64 -3.57 -6.12
C ASP A 115 40.41 -3.47 -7.05
N PRO A 116 40.52 -2.72 -8.16
CA PRO A 116 39.44 -2.56 -9.13
C PRO A 116 38.96 -3.88 -9.76
N MET A 117 39.78 -4.94 -9.73
CA MET A 117 39.40 -6.25 -10.28
C MET A 117 38.28 -6.92 -9.47
N LEU A 118 38.05 -6.51 -8.21
CA LEU A 118 36.97 -7.03 -7.36
C LEU A 118 35.57 -6.70 -7.87
N MET A 119 35.42 -5.63 -8.68
CA MET A 119 34.12 -5.27 -9.28
C MET A 119 33.61 -6.35 -10.23
N SER A 120 34.52 -7.08 -10.89
CA SER A 120 34.18 -8.16 -11.83
C SER A 120 34.22 -9.54 -11.18
N SER A 121 35.13 -9.78 -10.23
CA SER A 121 35.23 -11.08 -9.54
C SER A 121 34.16 -11.28 -8.48
N LEU A 122 33.61 -10.18 -7.91
CA LEU A 122 32.67 -10.18 -6.78
C LEU A 122 33.20 -10.89 -5.52
N GLN A 123 34.52 -11.03 -5.39
CA GLN A 123 35.19 -11.71 -4.28
C GLN A 123 35.53 -10.74 -3.14
N PHE A 124 34.51 -10.13 -2.55
CA PHE A 124 34.69 -9.19 -1.44
C PHE A 124 34.97 -9.90 -0.11
N ASP A 125 35.96 -9.40 0.63
CA ASP A 125 36.25 -9.87 1.98
C ASP A 125 35.28 -9.24 2.98
N LEU A 126 34.33 -10.01 3.48
CA LEU A 126 33.35 -9.57 4.48
C LEU A 126 33.62 -10.15 5.86
N THR A 127 34.87 -10.56 6.14
CA THR A 127 35.26 -11.03 7.46
C THR A 127 34.95 -9.97 8.53
N GLY A 128 34.34 -10.40 9.64
CA GLY A 128 33.86 -9.50 10.71
C GLY A 128 32.49 -8.83 10.45
N LEU A 129 31.96 -8.85 9.22
CA LEU A 129 30.67 -8.23 8.86
C LEU A 129 29.51 -9.23 8.72
N GLY A 130 29.71 -10.49 9.11
CA GLY A 130 28.70 -11.55 8.95
C GLY A 130 27.33 -11.21 9.55
N GLY A 131 27.31 -10.52 10.69
CA GLY A 131 26.05 -10.05 11.30
C GLY A 131 25.28 -9.07 10.42
N TRP A 132 25.97 -8.11 9.80
CA TRP A 132 25.38 -7.16 8.86
C TRP A 132 24.89 -7.84 7.58
N GLN A 133 25.64 -8.82 7.08
CA GLN A 133 25.25 -9.63 5.92
C GLN A 133 23.97 -10.41 6.18
N ILE A 134 23.90 -11.12 7.31
CA ILE A 134 22.69 -11.85 7.73
C ILE A 134 21.52 -10.87 7.90
N ALA A 135 21.74 -9.73 8.57
CA ALA A 135 20.71 -8.72 8.76
C ALA A 135 20.18 -8.16 7.43
N ALA A 136 21.05 -7.85 6.47
CA ALA A 136 20.67 -7.36 5.15
C ALA A 136 19.79 -8.38 4.39
N GLN A 137 20.16 -9.66 4.44
CA GLN A 137 19.40 -10.75 3.81
C GLN A 137 18.04 -10.95 4.49
N LEU A 138 17.99 -11.01 5.82
CA LEU A 138 16.74 -11.15 6.56
C LEU A 138 15.80 -9.98 6.28
N LEU A 139 16.30 -8.75 6.29
CA LEU A 139 15.50 -7.56 5.99
C LEU A 139 15.00 -7.54 4.54
N MET A 140 15.70 -8.16 3.59
CA MET A 140 15.18 -8.36 2.24
C MET A 140 13.91 -9.24 2.25
N TYR A 141 13.95 -10.37 2.95
CA TYR A 141 12.78 -11.25 3.08
C TYR A 141 11.64 -10.58 3.87
N VAL A 142 11.96 -9.81 4.92
CA VAL A 142 10.96 -9.04 5.66
C VAL A 142 10.30 -8.00 4.75
N ARG A 143 11.07 -7.26 3.93
CA ARG A 143 10.51 -6.30 2.94
C ARG A 143 9.57 -7.00 1.96
N PHE A 144 9.91 -8.19 1.48
CA PHE A 144 9.02 -8.99 0.65
C PHE A 144 7.74 -9.41 1.40
N GLY A 145 7.86 -9.82 2.67
CA GLY A 145 6.71 -10.09 3.53
C GLY A 145 5.82 -8.86 3.73
N VAL A 146 6.40 -7.68 3.90
CA VAL A 146 5.67 -6.40 3.98
C VAL A 146 4.93 -6.09 2.67
N SER A 147 5.53 -6.38 1.52
CA SER A 147 4.87 -6.26 0.20
C SER A 147 3.65 -7.18 0.09
N ILE A 148 3.76 -8.45 0.50
CA ILE A 148 2.64 -9.39 0.57
C ILE A 148 1.54 -8.86 1.52
N TYR A 149 1.93 -8.40 2.70
CA TYR A 149 1.01 -7.79 3.67
C TYR A 149 0.25 -6.60 3.06
N CYS A 150 0.95 -5.70 2.36
CA CYS A 150 0.34 -4.57 1.66
C CYS A 150 -0.67 -5.05 0.62
N GLY A 151 -0.35 -6.07 -0.16
CA GLY A 151 -1.25 -6.66 -1.16
C GLY A 151 -2.57 -7.13 -0.56
N PHE A 152 -2.55 -7.80 0.60
CA PHE A 152 -3.79 -8.30 1.23
C PHE A 152 -4.57 -7.25 2.03
N THR A 153 -3.90 -6.22 2.56
CA THR A 153 -4.52 -5.28 3.51
C THR A 153 -4.87 -3.91 2.92
N ALA A 154 -4.27 -3.51 1.81
CA ALA A 154 -4.43 -2.17 1.25
C ALA A 154 -5.88 -1.79 0.95
N ASN A 155 -6.65 -2.70 0.37
CA ASN A 155 -8.08 -2.46 0.07
C ASN A 155 -8.89 -2.19 1.34
N ARG A 156 -8.59 -2.89 2.44
CA ARG A 156 -9.26 -2.69 3.74
C ARG A 156 -8.87 -1.36 4.37
N HIS A 157 -7.58 -1.02 4.34
CA HIS A 157 -7.11 0.29 4.79
C HIS A 157 -7.76 1.42 3.98
N TYR A 158 -7.85 1.27 2.67
CA TYR A 158 -8.46 2.27 1.81
C TYR A 158 -9.97 2.40 2.04
N TYR A 159 -10.68 1.29 2.22
CA TYR A 159 -12.11 1.30 2.60
C TYR A 159 -12.35 2.08 3.89
N ASN A 160 -11.60 1.77 4.96
CA ASN A 160 -11.71 2.46 6.24
C ASN A 160 -11.34 3.95 6.11
N HIS A 161 -10.31 4.26 5.31
CA HIS A 161 -9.90 5.63 5.04
C HIS A 161 -11.01 6.45 4.36
N CYS A 162 -11.66 5.89 3.34
CA CYS A 162 -12.79 6.52 2.66
C CYS A 162 -13.97 6.74 3.61
N ARG A 163 -14.35 5.73 4.42
CA ARG A 163 -15.43 5.87 5.40
C ARG A 163 -15.17 6.96 6.43
N GLN A 164 -13.94 7.02 6.95
CA GLN A 164 -13.55 8.06 7.90
C GLN A 164 -13.69 9.46 7.29
N LYS A 165 -13.23 9.65 6.04
CA LYS A 165 -13.40 10.93 5.32
C LYS A 165 -14.87 11.27 5.12
N ILE A 166 -15.69 10.34 4.61
CA ILE A 166 -17.13 10.57 4.40
C ILE A 166 -17.80 10.95 5.71
N SER A 167 -17.53 10.20 6.79
CA SER A 167 -18.09 10.47 8.12
C SER A 167 -17.70 11.84 8.66
N GLN A 168 -16.43 12.24 8.52
CA GLN A 168 -15.93 13.54 8.98
C GLN A 168 -16.56 14.69 8.20
N LEU A 169 -16.64 14.57 6.87
CA LEU A 169 -17.27 15.59 6.03
C LEU A 169 -18.77 15.70 6.30
N LYS A 170 -19.51 14.58 6.39
CA LYS A 170 -20.94 14.61 6.71
C LYS A 170 -21.23 15.28 8.05
N ALA A 171 -20.40 15.01 9.07
CA ALA A 171 -20.54 15.66 10.37
C ALA A 171 -20.24 17.17 10.32
N ALA A 172 -19.33 17.60 9.44
CA ALA A 172 -18.98 19.02 9.25
C ALA A 172 -19.95 19.78 8.34
N SER A 173 -20.72 19.10 7.49
CA SER A 173 -21.60 19.71 6.48
C SER A 173 -23.00 20.10 6.97
N THR A 174 -23.18 20.39 8.27
CA THR A 174 -24.46 20.89 8.81
C THR A 174 -24.82 22.26 8.24
N GLY A 175 -25.58 22.28 7.14
CA GLY A 175 -26.17 23.50 6.54
C GLY A 175 -25.65 23.90 5.15
N GLY A 176 -24.71 23.17 4.56
CA GLY A 176 -24.20 23.44 3.20
C GLY A 176 -25.07 22.87 2.08
N SER A 177 -24.93 23.41 0.87
CA SER A 177 -25.64 22.84 -0.30
C SER A 177 -25.10 21.44 -0.63
N PRO A 178 -25.94 20.49 -1.13
CA PRO A 178 -25.48 19.15 -1.50
C PRO A 178 -24.30 19.16 -2.50
N ASN A 179 -24.26 20.14 -3.40
CA ASN A 179 -23.18 20.29 -4.38
C ASN A 179 -21.84 20.64 -3.71
N GLU A 180 -21.85 21.52 -2.72
CA GLU A 180 -20.65 21.91 -1.99
C GLU A 180 -20.03 20.70 -1.28
N TYR A 181 -20.85 19.88 -0.62
CA TYR A 181 -20.41 18.64 0.01
C TYR A 181 -19.67 17.72 -0.97
N TYR A 182 -20.25 17.42 -2.14
CA TYR A 182 -19.61 16.53 -3.13
C TYR A 182 -18.37 17.15 -3.77
N GLN A 183 -18.33 18.48 -3.93
CA GLN A 183 -17.13 19.19 -4.40
C GLN A 183 -15.98 19.07 -3.39
N THR A 184 -16.25 19.31 -2.11
CA THR A 184 -15.23 19.16 -1.06
C THR A 184 -14.77 17.71 -0.96
N LEU A 185 -15.71 16.75 -1.01
CA LEU A 185 -15.42 15.32 -0.98
C LEU A 185 -14.48 14.89 -2.12
N SER A 186 -14.70 15.43 -3.31
CA SER A 186 -13.87 15.21 -4.51
C SER A 186 -12.47 15.80 -4.40
N SER A 187 -12.33 16.95 -3.74
CA SER A 187 -11.05 17.64 -3.56
C SER A 187 -10.13 16.94 -2.56
N VAL A 188 -10.70 16.45 -1.45
CA VAL A 188 -9.98 15.75 -0.37
C VAL A 188 -9.73 14.27 -0.73
N GLY A 189 -10.59 13.70 -1.58
CA GLY A 189 -10.47 12.36 -2.14
C GLY A 189 -9.49 12.25 -3.32
N GLY A 190 -9.68 11.21 -4.13
CA GLY A 190 -8.91 10.89 -5.32
C GLY A 190 -7.49 10.41 -5.04
N ALA A 191 -6.79 10.07 -6.12
CA ALA A 191 -5.37 9.78 -6.10
C ALA A 191 -4.55 10.95 -6.65
N SER A 192 -3.34 11.11 -6.12
CA SER A 192 -2.39 12.14 -6.53
C SER A 192 -1.03 11.51 -6.83
N PRO A 193 -0.42 11.76 -8.01
CA PRO A 193 0.91 11.25 -8.35
C PRO A 193 2.03 12.04 -7.67
N LEU A 194 1.77 13.23 -7.17
CA LEU A 194 2.83 14.09 -6.61
C LEU A 194 3.49 13.48 -5.35
N PRO A 195 2.76 13.01 -4.32
CA PRO A 195 3.38 12.41 -3.13
C PRO A 195 4.31 11.21 -3.42
N PRO A 196 3.95 10.21 -4.24
CA PRO A 196 4.88 9.12 -4.56
C PRO A 196 6.10 9.61 -5.37
N LEU A 197 5.95 10.59 -6.26
CA LEU A 197 7.09 11.19 -6.98
C LEU A 197 8.06 11.88 -6.03
N LEU A 198 7.55 12.64 -5.06
CA LEU A 198 8.40 13.26 -4.02
C LEU A 198 9.11 12.21 -3.17
N ALA A 199 8.45 11.10 -2.84
CA ALA A 199 9.08 10.01 -2.10
C ALA A 199 10.20 9.33 -2.92
N ILE A 200 9.99 9.12 -4.23
CA ILE A 200 11.04 8.62 -5.13
C ILE A 200 12.22 9.59 -5.20
N ALA A 201 11.95 10.89 -5.41
CA ALA A 201 12.98 11.92 -5.44
C ALA A 201 13.78 11.97 -4.12
N ALA A 202 13.11 11.82 -2.98
CA ALA A 202 13.75 11.76 -1.67
C ALA A 202 14.66 10.53 -1.52
N VAL A 203 14.24 9.35 -2.01
CA VAL A 203 15.11 8.14 -2.03
C VAL A 203 16.33 8.37 -2.90
N ILE A 204 16.15 8.89 -4.12
CA ILE A 204 17.26 9.18 -5.04
C ILE A 204 18.24 10.16 -4.39
N ALA A 205 17.73 11.29 -3.87
CA ALA A 205 18.55 12.28 -3.20
C ALA A 205 19.32 11.68 -2.01
N LEU A 206 18.66 10.87 -1.17
CA LEU A 206 19.31 10.20 -0.05
C LEU A 206 20.42 9.25 -0.51
N THR A 207 20.18 8.46 -1.56
CA THR A 207 21.20 7.54 -2.10
C THR A 207 22.39 8.29 -2.69
N LEU A 208 22.16 9.40 -3.40
CA LEU A 208 23.22 10.25 -3.93
C LEU A 208 24.02 10.90 -2.79
N CYS A 209 23.35 11.47 -1.79
CA CYS A 209 24.01 12.01 -0.61
C CYS A 209 24.86 10.95 0.09
N ALA A 210 24.33 9.74 0.29
CA ALA A 210 25.09 8.64 0.87
C ALA A 210 26.33 8.30 0.02
N SER A 211 26.19 8.21 -1.31
CA SER A 211 27.34 7.94 -2.19
C SER A 211 28.42 9.03 -2.15
N ILE A 212 28.02 10.30 -2.11
CA ILE A 212 28.96 11.43 -2.00
C ILE A 212 29.70 11.39 -0.66
N VAL A 213 28.96 11.14 0.44
CA VAL A 213 29.57 11.00 1.77
C VAL A 213 30.56 9.84 1.79
N MET A 214 30.20 8.68 1.24
CA MET A 214 31.11 7.53 1.15
C MET A 214 32.37 7.88 0.33
N ALA A 215 32.22 8.54 -0.82
CA ALA A 215 33.35 8.96 -1.66
C ALA A 215 34.28 9.97 -0.96
N LEU A 216 33.72 10.93 -0.22
CA LEU A 216 34.50 11.90 0.56
C LEU A 216 35.26 11.24 1.71
N LEU A 217 34.64 10.29 2.41
CA LEU A 217 35.30 9.58 3.51
C LEU A 217 36.48 8.73 3.02
N LEU A 218 36.34 8.10 1.85
CA LEU A 218 37.38 7.26 1.25
C LEU A 218 38.46 8.08 0.53
N GLY A 219 38.11 9.22 -0.08
CA GLY A 219 39.06 10.10 -0.77
C GLY A 219 39.87 11.02 0.15
N VAL A 220 39.59 11.01 1.46
CA VAL A 220 40.35 11.76 2.49
C VAL A 220 41.47 10.90 3.11
N GLN A 221 41.61 9.64 2.68
CA GLN A 221 42.69 8.71 3.09
C GLN A 221 43.79 8.65 2.03
#